data_AF-B6YXE9-F1
#
_entry.id   AF-B6YXE9-F1
#
_cell.length_a   1.000
_cell.length_b   1.000
_cell.length_c   1.000
_cell.angle_alpha   90.00
_cell.angle_beta   90.00
_cell.angle_gamma   90.00
#
_symmetry.space_group_name_H-M   'P 1'
#
loop_
_entity.id
_entity.type
_entity.pdbx_description
1 polymer ?
#
loop_
_entity_poly.entity_id
_entity_poly.type
_entity_poly.pdbx_seq_one_letter_code
_entity_poly.pdbx_strand_id
1 'polypeptide(L)'
;MISNGYQDIPLMISAYLGYAYEYKPAVEGTHGIAVFSHWHMKTESELNPESLGQARSAQKVTIDELGLTLVNVHMGLNETERAMQAGELLKFAESEPVAHIIAGDTNVEPDERR
;
A
#
# COMPACT_ATOMS: atom_id res chain seq x y z
N MET A 1 -16.54 -18.71 -6.22
CA MET A 1 -15.76 -19.77 -5.57
C MET A 1 -14.43 -19.12 -5.20
N ILE A 2 -14.09 -19.04 -3.91
CA ILE A 2 -12.82 -18.46 -3.45
C ILE A 2 -11.76 -19.56 -3.64
N SER A 3 -10.90 -19.39 -4.63
CA SER A 3 -9.80 -20.31 -4.96
C SER A 3 -8.47 -19.90 -4.32
N ASN A 4 -8.30 -18.60 -4.01
CA ASN A 4 -7.19 -18.01 -3.27
C ASN A 4 -7.68 -16.80 -2.47
N GLY A 5 -7.87 -16.97 -1.15
CA GLY A 5 -8.41 -15.93 -0.27
C GLY A 5 -7.69 -14.58 -0.36
N TYR A 6 -6.38 -14.56 -0.63
CA TYR A 6 -5.62 -13.30 -0.71
C TYR A 6 -5.94 -12.47 -1.95
N GLN A 7 -6.27 -13.12 -3.07
CA GLN A 7 -6.63 -12.46 -4.33
C GLN A 7 -8.14 -12.27 -4.45
N ASP A 8 -8.92 -13.18 -3.88
CA ASP A 8 -10.37 -13.19 -4.02
C ASP A 8 -11.08 -12.28 -3.02
N ILE A 9 -10.46 -11.96 -1.87
CA ILE A 9 -11.05 -11.03 -0.90
C ILE A 9 -11.20 -9.62 -1.49
N PRO A 10 -10.17 -8.99 -2.09
CA PRO A 10 -10.33 -7.68 -2.71
C PRO A 10 -11.42 -7.67 -3.79
N LEU A 11 -11.46 -8.70 -4.64
CA LEU A 11 -12.50 -8.87 -5.64
C LEU A 11 -13.90 -9.01 -5.02
N MET A 12 -14.03 -9.79 -3.94
CA MET A 12 -15.29 -9.96 -3.24
C MET A 12 -15.77 -8.64 -2.62
N ILE A 13 -14.89 -7.88 -1.96
CA ILE A 13 -15.20 -6.56 -1.38
C ILE A 13 -15.66 -5.60 -2.49
N SER A 14 -14.92 -5.54 -3.59
CA SER A 14 -15.26 -4.74 -4.77
C SER A 14 -16.66 -5.08 -5.29
N ALA A 15 -16.95 -6.36 -5.52
CA ALA A 15 -18.23 -6.82 -6.06
C ALA A 15 -19.40 -6.58 -5.10
N TYR A 16 -19.20 -6.73 -3.79
CA TYR A 16 -20.27 -6.56 -2.80
C TYR A 16 -20.58 -5.10 -2.49
N LEU A 17 -19.57 -4.23 -2.48
CA LEU A 17 -19.71 -2.84 -2.06
C LEU A 17 -19.70 -1.84 -3.23
N GLY A 18 -19.44 -2.31 -4.45
CA GLY A 18 -19.43 -1.48 -5.66
C GLY A 18 -18.20 -0.60 -5.82
N TYR A 19 -17.07 -0.97 -5.23
CA TYR A 19 -15.80 -0.25 -5.35
C TYR A 19 -14.97 -0.75 -6.54
N ALA A 20 -14.24 0.13 -7.22
CA ALA A 20 -13.04 -0.26 -7.97
C ALA A 20 -11.91 -0.58 -6.98
N TYR A 21 -10.97 -1.45 -7.36
CA TYR A 21 -9.84 -1.80 -6.51
C TYR A 21 -8.54 -1.96 -7.30
N GLU A 22 -7.43 -1.55 -6.67
CA GLU A 22 -6.07 -1.87 -7.08
C GLU A 22 -5.46 -2.75 -5.99
N TYR A 23 -4.78 -3.84 -6.37
CA TYR A 23 -4.24 -4.82 -5.42
C TYR A 23 -2.80 -5.15 -5.75
N LYS A 24 -1.93 -5.01 -4.75
CA LYS A 24 -0.53 -5.43 -4.82
C LYS A 24 -0.29 -6.56 -3.82
N PRO A 25 -0.09 -7.81 -4.26
CA PRO A 25 0.34 -8.88 -3.38
C PRO A 25 1.78 -8.62 -2.90
N ALA A 26 2.09 -9.06 -1.69
CA ALA A 26 3.47 -9.17 -1.26
C ALA A 26 4.19 -10.26 -2.04
N VAL A 27 5.53 -10.20 -2.06
CA VAL A 27 6.37 -11.10 -2.87
C VAL A 27 6.10 -12.58 -2.58
N GLU A 28 5.85 -12.93 -1.31
CA GLU A 28 5.54 -14.30 -0.89
C GLU A 28 4.09 -14.73 -1.21
N GLY A 29 3.21 -13.80 -1.60
CA GLY A 29 1.82 -14.06 -1.95
C GLY A 29 0.90 -14.42 -0.79
N THR A 30 1.40 -14.38 0.45
CA THR A 30 0.68 -14.73 1.69
C THR A 30 -0.03 -13.54 2.33
N HIS A 31 0.17 -12.33 1.83
CA HIS A 31 -0.55 -11.11 2.20
C HIS A 31 -0.40 -10.06 1.08
N GLY A 32 -1.03 -8.89 1.23
CA GLY A 32 -0.89 -7.78 0.28
C GLY A 32 -1.57 -6.51 0.76
N ILE A 33 -1.52 -5.47 -0.06
CA ILE A 33 -2.22 -4.20 0.17
C ILE A 33 -3.21 -3.96 -0.97
N ALA A 34 -4.34 -3.34 -0.63
CA ALA A 34 -5.38 -2.98 -1.59
C ALA A 34 -5.83 -1.54 -1.36
N VAL A 35 -6.13 -0.84 -2.45
CA VAL A 35 -6.79 0.47 -2.44
C VAL A 35 -8.16 0.30 -3.07
N PHE A 36 -9.19 0.85 -2.42
CA PHE A 36 -10.57 0.82 -2.92
C PHE A 36 -11.07 2.25 -3.13
N SER A 37 -11.78 2.48 -4.22
CA SER A 37 -12.33 3.80 -4.56
C SER A 37 -13.63 3.67 -5.34
N HIS A 38 -14.51 4.67 -5.19
CA HIS A 38 -15.68 4.85 -6.07
C HIS A 38 -15.32 5.55 -7.39
N TRP A 39 -14.10 6.07 -7.49
CA TRP A 39 -13.56 6.78 -8.65
C TRP A 39 -12.49 5.94 -9.36
N HIS A 40 -12.16 6.32 -10.59
CA HIS A 40 -11.14 5.61 -11.35
C HIS A 40 -9.77 5.78 -10.71
N MET A 41 -9.06 4.65 -10.63
CA MET A 41 -7.72 4.57 -10.07
C MET A 41 -6.74 4.18 -11.17
N LYS A 42 -5.54 4.72 -11.07
CA LYS A 42 -4.39 4.36 -11.89
C LYS A 42 -3.23 4.02 -10.98
N THR A 43 -2.78 2.77 -11.02
CA THR A 43 -1.52 2.38 -10.39
C THR A 43 -0.36 3.07 -11.14
N GLU A 44 0.34 3.97 -10.44
CA GLU A 44 1.47 4.71 -10.99
C GLU A 44 2.76 3.91 -10.88
N SER A 45 2.97 3.32 -9.72
CA SER A 45 4.17 2.55 -9.43
C SER A 45 3.97 1.71 -8.17
N GLU A 46 4.87 0.76 -8.03
CA GLU A 46 4.87 -0.17 -6.94
C GLU A 46 6.29 -0.32 -6.37
N LEU A 47 6.37 -0.49 -5.06
CA LEU A 47 7.62 -0.65 -4.35
C LEU A 47 7.57 -1.90 -3.47
N ASN A 48 8.63 -2.68 -3.48
CA ASN A 48 8.89 -3.69 -2.47
C ASN A 48 10.09 -3.17 -1.67
N PRO A 49 9.86 -2.49 -0.53
CA PRO A 49 10.94 -1.87 0.22
C PRO A 49 11.97 -2.89 0.67
N GLU A 50 13.21 -2.44 0.92
CA GLU A 50 14.25 -3.30 1.48
C GLU A 50 13.76 -3.97 2.77
N SER A 51 14.09 -5.26 2.92
CA SER A 51 13.69 -6.08 4.06
C SER A 51 14.78 -7.06 4.43
N LEU A 52 14.89 -7.34 5.73
CA LEU A 52 15.76 -8.37 6.31
C LEU A 52 15.00 -9.68 6.57
N GLY A 53 13.68 -9.68 6.37
CA GLY A 53 12.77 -10.80 6.58
C GLY A 53 11.68 -10.87 5.51
N GLN A 54 10.41 -10.78 5.92
CA GLN A 54 9.29 -10.85 4.99
C GLN A 54 9.12 -9.55 4.21
N ALA A 55 9.21 -9.67 2.88
CA ALA A 55 9.04 -8.55 1.97
C ALA A 55 7.66 -7.90 2.14
N ARG A 56 7.67 -6.59 2.35
CA ARG A 56 6.46 -5.77 2.40
C ARG A 56 6.23 -5.03 1.09
N SER A 57 5.10 -4.36 0.98
CA SER A 57 4.66 -3.70 -0.24
C SER A 57 4.22 -2.28 0.04
N ALA A 58 4.57 -1.37 -0.87
CA ALA A 58 3.92 -0.08 -1.02
C ALA A 58 3.42 0.08 -2.46
N GLN A 59 2.32 0.80 -2.62
CA GLN A 59 1.66 1.01 -3.91
C GLN A 59 1.27 2.48 -4.03
N LYS A 60 1.69 3.13 -5.13
CA LYS A 60 1.29 4.49 -5.47
C LYS A 60 0.15 4.46 -6.47
N VAL A 61 -0.96 5.10 -6.13
CA VAL A 61 -2.17 5.14 -6.92
C VAL A 61 -2.64 6.58 -7.08
N THR A 62 -2.96 6.98 -8.31
CA THR A 62 -3.66 8.23 -8.60
C THR A 62 -5.16 7.96 -8.71
N ILE A 63 -5.97 8.83 -8.14
CA ILE A 63 -7.42 8.91 -8.35
C ILE A 63 -7.68 10.09 -9.28
N ASP A 64 -7.92 9.80 -10.56
CA ASP A 64 -7.87 10.79 -11.65
C ASP A 64 -8.89 11.92 -11.46
N GLU A 65 -10.13 11.59 -11.09
CA GLU A 65 -11.22 12.57 -10.92
C GLU A 65 -11.00 13.51 -9.74
N LEU A 66 -10.18 13.12 -8.78
CA LEU A 66 -9.85 13.93 -7.61
C LEU A 66 -8.52 14.66 -7.78
N GLY A 67 -7.71 14.28 -8.78
CA GLY A 67 -6.33 14.75 -8.90
C GLY A 67 -5.48 14.38 -7.67
N LEU A 68 -5.80 13.28 -6.99
CA LEU A 68 -5.16 12.87 -5.76
C LEU A 68 -4.25 11.67 -6.00
N THR A 69 -3.02 11.77 -5.51
CA THR A 69 -2.06 10.66 -5.50
C THR A 69 -1.88 10.18 -4.07
N LEU A 70 -2.01 8.89 -3.83
CA LEU A 70 -1.79 8.28 -2.52
C LEU A 70 -0.74 7.18 -2.60
N VAL A 71 -0.03 6.98 -1.50
CA VAL A 71 0.84 5.82 -1.28
C VAL A 71 0.23 4.98 -0.17
N ASN A 72 -0.21 3.77 -0.51
CA ASN A 72 -0.64 2.77 0.44
C ASN A 72 0.59 1.96 0.90
N VAL A 73 0.77 1.80 2.20
CA VAL A 73 1.96 1.16 2.80
C VAL A 73 1.59 0.05 3.78
N HIS A 74 2.48 -0.92 3.90
CA HIS A 74 2.53 -1.82 5.05
C HIS A 74 4.00 -1.99 5.41
N MET A 75 4.45 -1.54 6.58
CA MET A 75 5.87 -1.48 6.92
C MET A 75 6.37 -2.73 7.67
N GLY A 76 7.68 -2.83 7.84
CA GLY A 76 8.36 -3.91 8.56
C GLY A 76 7.99 -3.98 10.04
N LEU A 77 8.15 -5.17 10.62
CA LEU A 77 7.71 -5.45 11.99
C LEU A 77 8.72 -5.00 13.06
N ASN A 78 10.00 -4.92 12.71
CA ASN A 78 11.05 -4.46 13.61
C ASN A 78 11.51 -3.03 13.27
N GLU A 79 12.10 -2.37 14.27
CA GLU A 79 12.51 -0.96 14.17
C GLU A 79 13.55 -0.70 13.09
N THR A 80 14.54 -1.59 12.94
CA THR A 80 15.60 -1.46 11.93
C THR A 80 15.01 -1.48 10.52
N GLU A 81 14.10 -2.41 10.23
CA GLU A 81 13.39 -2.45 8.96
C GLU A 81 12.56 -1.21 8.73
N ARG A 82 11.77 -0.75 9.71
CA ARG A 82 10.96 0.47 9.55
C ARG A 82 11.81 1.70 9.25
N ALA A 83 12.96 1.84 9.91
CA ALA A 83 13.86 2.97 9.68
C ALA A 83 14.44 2.97 8.26
N MET A 84 14.84 1.81 7.73
CA MET A 84 15.30 1.68 6.34
C MET A 84 14.19 2.00 5.34
N GLN A 85 13.01 1.43 5.57
CA GLN A 85 11.86 1.59 4.69
C GLN A 85 11.31 3.02 4.70
N ALA A 86 11.34 3.74 5.82
CA ALA A 86 10.84 5.11 5.90
C ALA A 86 11.54 6.04 4.90
N GLY A 87 12.87 5.95 4.78
CA GLY A 87 13.63 6.78 3.84
C GLY A 87 13.32 6.44 2.37
N GLU A 88 13.14 5.16 2.06
CA GLU A 88 12.76 4.69 0.73
C GLU A 88 11.32 5.12 0.36
N LEU A 89 10.40 4.98 1.31
CA LEU A 89 8.98 5.37 1.16
C LEU A 89 8.80 6.86 0.98
N LEU A 90 9.58 7.69 1.68
CA LEU A 90 9.55 9.15 1.49
C LEU A 90 10.02 9.53 0.09
N LYS A 91 11.14 8.99 -0.39
CA LYS A 91 11.61 9.21 -1.77
C LYS A 91 10.60 8.71 -2.79
N PHE A 92 9.98 7.57 -2.53
CA PHE A 92 8.93 7.02 -3.36
C PHE A 92 7.71 7.95 -3.41
N ALA A 93 7.27 8.49 -2.27
CA ALA A 93 6.16 9.44 -2.18
C ALA A 93 6.47 10.79 -2.86
N GLU A 94 7.71 11.27 -2.77
CA GLU A 94 8.16 12.54 -3.37
C GLU A 94 8.45 12.43 -4.87
N SER A 95 8.67 11.21 -5.41
CA SER A 95 8.83 11.03 -6.85
C SER A 95 7.54 11.37 -7.60
N GLU A 96 7.64 11.91 -8.81
CA GLU A 96 6.47 12.28 -9.62
C GLU A 96 5.63 11.03 -10.02
N PRO A 97 4.29 11.07 -9.89
CA PRO A 97 3.51 12.14 -9.28
C PRO A 97 3.68 12.18 -7.75
N VAL A 98 3.86 13.39 -7.21
CA VAL A 98 4.02 13.59 -5.76
C VAL A 98 2.77 13.11 -5.03
N ALA A 99 2.98 12.28 -4.00
CA ALA A 99 1.90 11.79 -3.16
C ALA A 99 1.34 12.90 -2.27
N HIS A 100 0.02 13.01 -2.26
CA HIS A 100 -0.73 13.89 -1.37
C HIS A 100 -1.00 13.21 -0.03
N ILE A 101 -1.13 11.88 -0.04
CA ILE A 101 -1.49 11.07 1.13
C ILE A 101 -0.53 9.89 1.22
N ILE A 102 -0.04 9.59 2.43
CA ILE A 102 0.58 8.31 2.76
C ILE A 102 -0.29 7.68 3.83
N ALA A 103 -0.81 6.49 3.57
CA ALA A 103 -1.72 5.80 4.47
C ALA A 103 -1.41 4.30 4.50
N GLY A 104 -1.62 3.67 5.64
CA GLY A 104 -1.38 2.25 5.82
C GLY A 104 -0.78 1.92 7.18
N ASP A 105 -0.41 0.66 7.35
CA ASP A 105 0.11 0.16 8.62
C ASP A 105 1.63 0.38 8.70
N THR A 106 2.04 1.35 9.53
CA THR A 106 3.45 1.66 9.78
C THR A 106 4.08 0.74 10.82
N ASN A 107 3.31 -0.16 11.45
CA ASN A 107 3.76 -1.08 12.51
C ASN A 107 4.54 -0.37 13.64
N VAL A 108 4.20 0.88 13.94
CA VAL A 108 4.85 1.67 14.98
C VAL A 108 3.81 2.43 15.78
N GLU A 109 3.93 2.35 17.10
CA GLU A 109 3.14 3.19 18.00
C GLU A 109 3.68 4.64 17.96
N PRO A 110 2.83 5.65 18.11
CA PRO A 110 3.29 7.02 18.35
C PRO A 110 4.18 7.05 19.59
N ASP A 111 5.37 7.65 19.49
CA ASP A 111 6.19 7.88 20.68
C ASP A 111 5.45 8.88 21.59
N GLU A 112 5.03 8.43 22.78
CA GLU A 112 4.28 9.23 23.76
C GLU A 112 5.13 10.39 24.34
N ARG A 113 6.44 10.41 24.08
CA ARG A 113 7.35 11.48 24.54
C ARG A 113 7.37 12.65 23.55
N ARG A 114 6.43 13.57 23.75
CA ARG A 114 6.52 14.95 23.25
C ARG A 114 6.53 15.94 24.41
#